data_AF-A0A336TQS6-F1
#
_entry.id   AF-A0A336TQS6-F1
#
_cell.length_a   1.000
_cell.length_b   1.000
_cell.length_c   1.000
_cell.angle_alpha   90.00
_cell.angle_beta   90.00
_cell.angle_gamma   90.00
#
_symmetry.space_group_name_H-M   'P 1'
#
loop_
_entity.id
_entity.type
_entity.pdbx_description
1 polymer ?
#
loop_
_entity_poly.entity_id
_entity_poly.type
_entity_poly.pdbx_seq_one_letter_code
_entity_poly.pdbx_strand_id
1 'polypeptide(L)'
;MKVAEFLSYLNSLDIKLWLEEEKLKYQAPQGAMTPEIKQEIRTRKLEILTFLRSATTPSKPLESVINSVARTEDLPLSFSQQRMWFLYQMDRQNSAYNEALTIRLT
;
A
#
# COMPACT_ATOMS: atom_id res chain seq x y z
N MET A 1 2.29 23.61 0.36
CA MET A 1 2.36 22.20 0.81
C MET A 1 1.97 21.30 -0.34
N LYS A 2 2.68 20.21 -0.57
CA LYS A 2 2.34 19.22 -1.61
C LYS A 2 1.13 18.38 -1.18
N VAL A 3 0.39 17.80 -2.12
CA VAL A 3 -0.78 16.94 -1.81
C VAL A 3 -0.41 15.76 -0.90
N ALA A 4 0.77 15.16 -1.10
CA ALA A 4 1.25 14.04 -0.28
C ALA A 4 1.51 14.44 1.19
N GLU A 5 2.08 15.62 1.43
CA GLU A 5 2.29 16.16 2.77
C GLU A 5 0.96 16.44 3.46
N PHE A 6 -0.05 16.93 2.71
CA PHE A 6 -1.40 17.14 3.24
C PHE A 6 -2.08 15.85 3.66
N LEU A 7 -2.02 14.82 2.81
CA LEU A 7 -2.58 13.52 3.14
C LEU A 7 -1.84 12.86 4.31
N SER A 8 -0.53 13.06 4.42
CA SER A 8 0.26 12.62 5.58
C SER A 8 -0.16 13.32 6.87
N TYR A 9 -0.40 14.64 6.81
CA TYR A 9 -0.95 15.40 7.94
C TYR A 9 -2.33 14.88 8.35
N LEU A 10 -3.25 14.67 7.40
CA LEU A 10 -4.57 14.11 7.69
C LEU A 10 -4.48 12.71 8.32
N ASN A 11 -3.57 11.87 7.83
CA ASN A 11 -3.35 10.54 8.41
C ASN A 11 -2.82 10.62 9.86
N SER A 12 -1.99 11.62 10.19
CA SER A 12 -1.54 11.84 11.58
C SER A 12 -2.67 12.25 12.54
N LEU A 13 -3.78 12.76 12.00
CA LEU A 13 -5.01 13.09 12.73
C LEU A 13 -6.04 11.95 12.71
N ASP A 14 -5.66 10.75 12.27
CA ASP A 14 -6.55 9.62 12.02
C ASP A 14 -7.69 9.91 11.02
N ILE A 15 -7.51 10.90 10.15
CA ILE A 15 -8.43 11.24 9.07
C ILE A 15 -8.03 10.43 7.83
N LYS A 16 -8.82 9.41 7.51
CA LYS A 16 -8.63 8.57 6.34
C LYS A 16 -9.52 9.06 5.19
N LEU A 17 -8.95 9.13 4.00
CA LEU A 17 -9.64 9.50 2.76
C LEU A 17 -9.49 8.38 1.74
N TRP A 18 -10.58 7.99 1.08
CA TRP A 18 -10.55 7.02 -0.01
C TRP A 18 -11.54 7.40 -1.11
N LEU A 19 -11.31 6.84 -2.30
CA LEU A 19 -12.19 6.98 -3.44
C LEU A 19 -13.13 5.79 -3.52
N GLU A 20 -14.44 6.03 -3.65
CA GLU A 20 -15.42 4.99 -3.91
C GLU A 20 -16.30 5.41 -5.11
N GLU A 21 -16.27 4.61 -6.17
CA GLU A 21 -16.89 4.81 -7.48
C GLU A 21 -16.43 6.08 -8.22
N GLU A 22 -16.65 7.27 -7.65
CA GLU A 22 -16.10 8.57 -8.07
C GLU A 22 -16.22 9.64 -6.96
N LYS A 23 -16.54 9.22 -5.73
CA LYS A 23 -16.80 10.11 -4.59
C LYS A 23 -15.69 9.97 -3.57
N LEU A 24 -15.19 11.11 -3.09
CA LEU A 24 -14.25 11.16 -1.98
C LEU A 24 -15.00 10.88 -0.68
N LYS A 25 -14.77 9.71 -0.09
CA LYS A 25 -15.26 9.36 1.24
C LYS A 25 -14.17 9.62 2.29
N TYR A 26 -14.61 9.81 3.53
CA TYR A 26 -13.71 10.03 4.64
C TYR A 26 -14.18 9.30 5.90
N GLN A 27 -13.23 8.94 6.75
CA GLN A 27 -13.43 8.48 8.12
C GLN A 27 -12.54 9.33 9.01
N ALA A 28 -13.12 9.90 10.06
CA ALA A 28 -12.41 10.76 10.99
C ALA A 28 -12.96 10.56 12.42
N PRO A 29 -12.12 10.66 13.46
CA PRO A 29 -12.58 10.75 14.84
C PRO A 29 -13.53 11.94 15.05
N GLN A 30 -14.39 11.87 16.07
CA GLN A 30 -15.33 12.93 16.39
C GLN A 30 -14.58 14.25 16.68
N GLY A 31 -14.94 15.33 15.97
CA GLY A 31 -14.31 16.64 16.12
C GLY A 31 -13.02 16.85 15.31
N ALA A 32 -12.41 15.80 14.75
CA ALA A 32 -11.18 15.91 13.95
C ALA A 32 -11.41 16.60 12.59
N MET A 33 -12.62 16.49 12.03
CA MET A 33 -12.98 17.12 10.77
C MET A 33 -13.43 18.59 10.98
N THR A 34 -12.45 19.47 11.23
CA THR A 34 -12.69 20.89 11.45
C THR A 34 -13.12 21.62 10.17
N PRO A 35 -13.74 22.82 10.26
CA PRO A 35 -14.14 23.62 9.10
C PRO A 35 -12.99 23.94 8.15
N GLU A 36 -11.80 24.20 8.71
CA GLU A 36 -10.58 24.55 7.96
C GLU A 36 -10.14 23.36 7.10
N ILE A 37 -10.13 22.15 7.69
CA ILE A 37 -9.79 20.92 6.97
C ILE A 37 -10.77 20.66 5.83
N LYS A 38 -12.08 20.85 6.07
CA LYS A 38 -13.10 20.70 5.01
C LYS A 38 -12.89 21.67 3.86
N GLN A 39 -12.46 22.90 4.17
CA GLN A 39 -12.20 23.91 3.15
C GLN A 39 -10.93 23.58 2.35
N GLU A 40 -9.86 23.13 3.01
CA GLU A 40 -8.61 22.74 2.34
C GLU A 40 -8.82 21.52 1.42
N ILE A 41 -9.62 20.54 1.85
CA ILE A 41 -10.02 19.38 1.02
C ILE A 41 -10.82 19.85 -0.21
N ARG A 42 -11.71 20.84 -0.06
CA ARG A 42 -12.48 21.39 -1.19
C ARG A 42 -11.59 22.11 -2.20
N THR A 43 -10.67 22.95 -1.72
CA THR A 43 -9.74 23.71 -2.57
C THR A 43 -8.86 22.78 -3.40
N ARG A 44 -8.36 21.70 -2.79
CA ARG A 44 -7.41 20.77 -3.43
C ARG A 44 -8.06 19.49 -3.96
N LYS A 45 -9.39 19.46 -4.08
CA LYS A 45 -10.16 18.24 -4.40
C LYS A 45 -9.64 17.54 -5.65
N LEU A 46 -9.33 18.29 -6.71
CA LEU A 46 -8.83 17.72 -7.98
C LEU A 46 -7.46 17.06 -7.82
N GLU A 47 -6.54 17.69 -7.09
CA GLU A 47 -5.21 17.12 -6.82
C GLU A 47 -5.32 15.84 -5.99
N ILE A 48 -6.17 15.84 -4.96
CA ILE A 48 -6.43 14.67 -4.10
C ILE A 48 -7.00 13.53 -4.93
N LEU A 49 -7.99 13.82 -5.79
CA LEU A 49 -8.59 12.80 -6.67
C LEU A 49 -7.56 12.21 -7.63
N THR A 50 -6.75 13.04 -8.30
CA THR A 50 -5.70 12.58 -9.20
C THR A 50 -4.68 11.70 -8.47
N PHE A 51 -4.25 12.12 -7.27
CA PHE A 51 -3.31 11.36 -6.46
C PHE A 51 -3.89 10.04 -5.96
N LEU A 52 -5.14 10.04 -5.48
CA LEU A 52 -5.80 8.82 -5.03
C LEU A 52 -6.04 7.86 -6.20
N ARG A 53 -6.33 8.35 -7.42
CA ARG A 53 -6.45 7.50 -8.61
C ARG A 53 -5.11 6.91 -9.05
N SER A 54 -4.02 7.67 -9.00
CA SER A 54 -2.70 7.12 -9.32
C SER A 54 -2.25 6.11 -8.26
N ALA A 55 -2.59 6.33 -6.98
CA ALA A 55 -2.34 5.38 -5.90
C ALA A 55 -3.25 4.15 -5.95
N THR A 56 -4.52 4.31 -6.37
CA THR A 56 -5.51 3.24 -6.55
C THR A 56 -5.42 2.59 -7.94
N THR A 57 -4.46 3.00 -8.77
CA THR A 57 -4.19 2.31 -10.04
C THR A 57 -3.95 0.85 -9.68
N PRO A 58 -4.79 -0.08 -10.15
CA PRO A 58 -4.89 -1.39 -9.55
C PRO A 58 -3.59 -2.14 -9.79
N SER A 59 -2.74 -2.17 -8.77
CA SER A 59 -1.89 -3.33 -8.52
C SER A 59 -2.82 -4.45 -8.04
N LYS A 60 -3.66 -4.93 -8.97
CA LYS A 60 -4.75 -5.92 -8.79
C LYS A 60 -5.93 -5.41 -7.92
N PRO A 61 -7.19 -5.67 -8.29
CA PRO A 61 -8.33 -5.26 -7.48
C PRO A 61 -8.27 -5.89 -6.08
N LEU A 62 -8.55 -5.06 -5.07
CA LEU A 62 -8.62 -5.36 -3.62
C LEU A 62 -9.73 -6.38 -3.24
N GLU A 63 -10.27 -7.11 -4.22
CA GLU A 63 -11.30 -8.13 -4.05
C GLU A 63 -11.01 -9.40 -4.88
N SER A 64 -9.76 -9.65 -5.27
CA SER A 64 -9.43 -11.02 -5.66
C SER A 64 -9.50 -11.89 -4.41
N VAL A 65 -10.66 -12.51 -4.17
CA VAL A 65 -10.80 -13.61 -3.23
C VAL A 65 -9.61 -14.55 -3.47
N ILE A 66 -8.85 -14.85 -2.42
CA ILE A 66 -7.72 -15.77 -2.51
C ILE A 66 -8.34 -17.14 -2.77
N ASN A 67 -8.46 -17.49 -4.05
CA ASN A 67 -8.99 -18.77 -4.45
C ASN A 67 -8.00 -19.86 -4.02
N SER A 68 -8.54 -20.96 -3.48
CA SER A 68 -7.74 -22.16 -3.24
C SER A 68 -7.20 -22.66 -4.58
N VAL A 69 -5.90 -22.97 -4.61
CA VAL A 69 -5.23 -23.54 -5.79
C VAL A 69 -4.83 -24.97 -5.44
N ALA A 70 -5.15 -25.92 -6.33
CA ALA A 70 -4.72 -27.31 -6.18
C ALA A 70 -3.19 -27.40 -6.18
N ARG A 71 -2.62 -28.17 -5.25
CA ARG A 71 -1.16 -28.35 -5.11
C ARG A 71 -0.66 -29.64 -5.78
N THR A 72 -1.32 -30.04 -6.86
CA THR A 72 -1.06 -31.29 -7.58
C THR A 72 0.01 -31.14 -8.67
N GLU A 73 0.35 -29.91 -9.03
CA GLU A 73 1.34 -29.57 -10.06
C GLU A 73 2.42 -28.65 -9.48
N ASP A 74 3.51 -28.48 -10.23
CA ASP A 74 4.58 -27.57 -9.87
C ASP A 74 4.08 -26.12 -9.79
N LEU A 75 4.16 -25.53 -8.60
CA LEU A 75 3.74 -24.16 -8.37
C LEU A 75 4.82 -23.19 -8.88
N PRO A 76 4.45 -22.15 -9.65
CA PRO A 76 5.41 -21.18 -10.13
C PRO A 76 6.01 -20.38 -8.96
N LEU A 77 7.31 -20.11 -9.03
CA LEU A 77 7.98 -19.22 -8.08
C LEU A 77 7.36 -17.81 -8.17
N SER A 78 7.15 -17.19 -7.01
CA SER A 78 6.84 -15.77 -6.94
C SER A 78 7.97 -14.93 -7.53
N PHE A 79 7.65 -13.69 -7.94
CA PHE A 79 8.65 -12.77 -8.49
C PHE A 79 9.87 -12.60 -7.56
N SER A 80 9.63 -12.46 -6.25
CA SER A 80 10.70 -12.36 -5.25
C SER A 80 11.55 -13.63 -5.19
N GLN A 81 10.94 -14.82 -5.28
CA GLN A 81 11.67 -16.08 -5.31
C GLN A 81 12.49 -16.25 -6.59
N GLN A 82 11.96 -15.87 -7.76
CA GLN A 82 12.70 -15.91 -9.03
C GLN A 82 13.94 -15.00 -8.98
N ARG A 83 13.79 -13.77 -8.46
CA ARG A 83 14.90 -12.84 -8.27
C ARG A 83 15.96 -13.42 -7.34
N MET A 84 15.54 -14.00 -6.22
CA MET A 84 16.46 -14.62 -5.26
C MET A 84 17.19 -15.82 -5.87
N TRP A 85 16.47 -16.66 -6.63
CA TRP A 85 17.05 -17.78 -7.37
C TRP A 85 18.08 -17.32 -8.40
N PHE A 86 17.78 -16.24 -9.14
CA PHE A 86 18.71 -15.64 -10.09
C PHE A 86 19.99 -15.13 -9.41
N LEU A 87 19.86 -14.41 -8.28
CA LEU A 87 20.99 -13.96 -7.47
C LEU A 87 21.86 -15.13 -7.01
N TYR A 88 21.23 -16.20 -6.53
CA TYR A 88 21.94 -17.42 -6.13
C TYR A 88 22.69 -18.10 -7.29
N GLN A 89 22.13 -18.09 -8.51
CA GLN A 89 22.83 -18.68 -9.67
C GLN A 89 24.09 -17.90 -10.05
N MET A 90 24.14 -16.58 -9.80
CA MET A 90 25.32 -15.75 -10.11
C MET A 90 26.48 -15.98 -9.13
N ASP A 91 26.17 -16.17 -7.85
CA ASP A 91 27.17 -16.49 -6.83
C ASP A 91 26.57 -17.43 -5.77
N ARG A 92 26.86 -18.72 -5.92
CA ARG A 92 26.32 -19.78 -5.05
C ARG A 92 26.96 -19.81 -3.67
N GLN A 93 28.11 -19.17 -3.48
CA GLN A 93 28.81 -19.13 -2.19
C GLN A 93 28.39 -17.92 -1.35
N ASN A 94 27.70 -16.96 -1.96
CA ASN A 94 27.25 -15.76 -1.28
C ASN A 94 26.03 -16.01 -0.39
N SER A 95 26.22 -15.87 0.92
CA SER A 95 25.18 -16.02 1.93
C SER A 95 24.52 -14.70 2.36
N ALA A 96 24.82 -13.57 1.69
CA ALA A 96 24.37 -12.24 2.11
C ALA A 96 22.83 -12.07 2.18
N TYR A 97 22.09 -12.96 1.54
CA TYR A 97 20.62 -12.94 1.50
C TYR A 97 19.98 -14.08 2.32
N ASN A 98 20.78 -14.83 3.07
CA ASN A 98 20.32 -15.89 3.96
C ASN A 98 20.37 -15.39 5.40
N GLU A 99 19.23 -15.33 6.06
CA GLU A 99 19.17 -15.05 7.49
C GLU A 99 19.47 -16.34 8.28
N ALA A 100 20.61 -16.37 8.97
CA ALA A 100 21.04 -17.56 9.72
C ALA A 100 20.54 -17.57 11.18
N LEU A 101 20.10 -16.43 11.70
CA LEU A 101 19.70 -16.27 13.10
C LEU A 101 18.49 -15.35 13.22
N THR A 102 17.50 -15.78 14.00
CA THR A 102 16.38 -14.94 14.43
C THR A 102 16.36 -14.90 15.95
N ILE A 103 16.40 -13.69 16.54
CA ILE A 103 16.30 -13.48 17.99
C ILE A 103 14.92 -12.90 18.28
N ARG A 104 14.20 -13.50 19.22
CA ARG A 104 12.97 -12.93 19.79
C ARG A 104 13.27 -12.47 21.21
N LEU A 105 13.04 -11.18 21.46
CA LEU A 105 13.09 -10.62 22.81
C LEU A 105 11.69 -10.71 23.43
N THR A 106 11.62 -11.17 24.67
CA THR A 106 10.42 -11.27 25.49
C THR A 106 10.27 -10.06 26.40
#